data_AF-A0ABD1ZE51-F1
#
_entry.id   AF-A0ABD1ZE51-F1
#
_cell.length_a   1.000
_cell.length_b   1.000
_cell.length_c   1.000
_cell.angle_alpha   90.00
_cell.angle_beta   90.00
_cell.angle_gamma   90.00
#
_symmetry.space_group_name_H-M   'P 1'
#
loop_
_entity.id
_entity.type
_entity.pdbx_description
1 polymer ?
#
loop_
_entity_poly.entity_id
_entity_poly.type
_entity_poly.pdbx_seq_one_letter_code
_entity_poly.pdbx_strand_id
1 'polypeptide(L)'
;MTSCNFVSPMFPVSLFSKPITMYVDYRFDSSRSGYHGTLLVINIEDDKVIEMVTLTRKETGSSWRIETQALQQALSTLQEKGLNIMEVIHDDNAQDYCRENNLQQTGSKLCLVQRVSVHLKLPEAGASTELQRQRPLRYPELATHDLAFKLKSWIYTCAKNAALRGDTTPELLTMDIHNAADHWAGDHSTCRNLPGVRKCIVENWSGEHKRKYAPGGETHKAVKEFLKKYITEIKMKCYIRAKENFIYETFHSVINKFATKRIHFDSSHIARLACAAMDWNKNIMRDVQAIYQRSSNDTAIRRRAKTNRYLADRTSCWKRALGHRVFG
;
A
#
# COMPACT_ATOMS: atom_id res chain seq x y z
N MET A 1 18.04 -34.23 -12.11
CA MET A 1 17.24 -33.02 -11.82
C MET A 1 17.19 -32.86 -10.32
N THR A 2 18.17 -32.17 -9.76
CA THR A 2 18.33 -31.92 -8.32
C THR A 2 17.51 -30.70 -7.95
N SER A 3 16.50 -30.87 -7.10
CA SER A 3 15.76 -29.78 -6.48
C SER A 3 16.72 -28.91 -5.67
N CYS A 4 16.89 -27.65 -6.08
CA CYS A 4 17.57 -26.64 -5.29
C CYS A 4 16.68 -26.29 -4.08
N ASN A 5 16.84 -27.03 -2.99
CA ASN A 5 16.37 -26.61 -1.67
C ASN A 5 17.25 -25.44 -1.20
N PHE A 6 16.91 -24.24 -1.65
CA PHE A 6 17.47 -23.01 -1.12
C PHE A 6 17.05 -22.91 0.34
N VAL A 7 18.03 -23.02 1.23
CA VAL A 7 17.84 -22.89 2.67
C VAL A 7 17.17 -21.55 2.96
N SER A 8 15.94 -21.64 3.46
CA SER A 8 15.11 -20.51 3.88
C SER A 8 15.90 -19.61 4.84
N PRO A 9 15.76 -18.27 4.77
CA PRO A 9 16.37 -17.39 5.76
C PRO A 9 15.91 -17.85 7.14
N MET A 10 16.87 -18.26 8.00
CA MET A 10 16.59 -18.82 9.34
C MET A 10 15.56 -17.95 10.06
N PHE A 11 14.37 -18.51 10.28
CA PHE A 11 13.33 -17.88 11.06
C PHE A 11 13.85 -17.70 12.49
N PRO A 12 13.74 -16.51 13.10
CA PRO A 12 13.98 -16.41 14.52
C PRO A 12 13.00 -17.35 15.25
N VAL A 13 13.52 -18.16 16.17
CA VAL A 13 12.79 -19.17 16.97
C VAL A 13 11.55 -18.55 17.68
N SER A 14 11.53 -17.24 17.87
CA SER A 14 10.40 -16.48 18.43
C SER A 14 9.12 -16.47 17.58
N LEU A 15 9.16 -16.90 16.31
CA LEU A 15 8.00 -16.90 15.41
C LEU A 15 7.12 -18.16 15.52
N PHE A 16 7.64 -19.26 16.07
CA PHE A 16 6.92 -20.55 16.08
C PHE A 16 5.81 -20.63 17.14
N SER A 17 5.83 -19.77 18.16
CA SER A 17 4.85 -19.78 19.25
C SER A 17 3.82 -18.66 19.18
N LYS A 18 4.02 -17.69 18.28
CA LYS A 18 3.15 -16.51 18.17
C LYS A 18 2.22 -16.62 16.97
N PRO A 19 0.95 -16.20 17.12
CA PRO A 19 0.08 -15.97 15.98
C PRO A 19 0.69 -14.91 15.05
N ILE A 20 0.87 -15.24 13.78
CA ILE A 20 1.46 -14.37 12.76
C ILE A 20 0.35 -13.73 11.93
N THR A 21 0.45 -12.41 11.79
CA THR A 21 -0.26 -11.70 10.74
C THR A 21 0.71 -11.34 9.64
N MET A 22 0.37 -11.71 8.41
CA MET A 22 1.21 -11.50 7.26
C MET A 22 0.51 -10.69 6.17
N TYR A 23 1.30 -9.88 5.48
CA TYR A 23 0.89 -9.19 4.28
C TYR A 23 1.37 -9.97 3.05
N VAL A 24 0.51 -10.08 2.05
CA VAL A 24 0.83 -10.74 0.77
C VAL A 24 0.56 -9.79 -0.39
N ASP A 25 1.50 -9.73 -1.33
CA ASP A 25 1.36 -9.00 -2.58
C ASP A 25 1.96 -9.78 -3.74
N TYR A 26 1.30 -9.73 -4.88
CA TYR A 26 1.77 -10.42 -6.08
C TYR A 26 2.30 -9.45 -7.12
N ARG A 27 3.53 -9.68 -7.56
CA ARG A 27 4.22 -8.81 -8.50
C ARG A 27 4.69 -9.55 -9.74
N PHE A 28 4.35 -9.02 -10.91
CA PHE A 28 5.01 -9.40 -12.16
C PHE A 28 6.37 -8.70 -12.32
N ASP A 29 7.40 -9.50 -12.58
CA ASP A 29 8.80 -9.07 -12.61
C ASP A 29 9.35 -8.80 -14.00
N SER A 30 8.62 -9.11 -15.09
CA SER A 30 9.02 -8.72 -16.45
C SER A 30 7.97 -7.83 -17.13
N SER A 31 8.41 -6.71 -17.70
CA SER A 31 7.54 -5.67 -18.28
C SER A 31 6.83 -6.06 -19.57
N ARG A 32 7.40 -6.97 -20.37
CA ARG A 32 6.89 -7.34 -21.70
C ARG A 32 6.15 -8.68 -21.77
N SER A 33 6.37 -9.59 -20.82
CA SER A 33 5.82 -10.95 -20.88
C SER A 33 5.19 -11.47 -19.59
N GLY A 34 5.44 -10.81 -18.44
CA GLY A 34 5.02 -11.32 -17.12
C GLY A 34 5.54 -12.74 -16.86
N TYR A 35 6.73 -13.06 -17.34
CA TYR A 35 7.24 -14.43 -17.38
C TYR A 35 7.46 -15.00 -15.99
N HIS A 36 8.06 -14.20 -15.10
CA HIS A 36 8.10 -14.45 -13.67
C HIS A 36 7.08 -13.56 -12.99
N GLY A 37 6.34 -14.13 -12.04
CA GLY A 37 5.72 -13.34 -11.02
C GLY A 37 5.95 -13.96 -9.65
N THR A 38 6.09 -13.08 -8.67
CA THR A 38 6.55 -13.40 -7.34
C THR A 38 5.50 -12.93 -6.35
N LEU A 39 5.00 -13.87 -5.55
CA LEU A 39 4.26 -13.57 -4.34
C LEU A 39 5.27 -13.25 -3.23
N LEU A 40 5.04 -12.13 -2.56
CA LEU A 40 5.84 -11.67 -1.44
C LEU A 40 5.04 -11.86 -0.16
N VAL A 41 5.65 -12.47 0.86
CA VAL A 41 5.04 -12.61 2.18
C VAL A 41 5.89 -11.90 3.21
N ILE A 42 5.30 -10.90 3.87
CA ILE A 42 5.95 -10.06 4.87
C ILE A 42 5.24 -10.23 6.22
N ASN A 43 6.00 -10.51 7.27
CA ASN A 43 5.47 -10.47 8.63
C ASN A 43 5.29 -9.02 9.08
N ILE A 44 4.13 -8.71 9.66
CA ILE A 44 3.80 -7.33 10.01
C ILE A 44 4.41 -6.90 11.34
N GLU A 45 4.72 -7.83 12.24
CA GLU A 45 5.32 -7.48 13.53
C GLU A 45 6.70 -6.81 13.36
N ASP A 46 7.49 -7.26 12.39
CA ASP A 46 8.87 -6.80 12.20
C ASP A 46 9.20 -6.36 10.76
N ASP A 47 8.18 -6.24 9.90
CA ASP A 47 8.27 -5.89 8.49
C ASP A 47 9.26 -6.75 7.69
N LYS A 48 9.60 -7.96 8.16
CA LYS A 48 10.55 -8.84 7.47
C LYS A 48 9.86 -9.74 6.46
N VAL A 49 10.55 -10.00 5.36
CA VAL A 49 10.18 -11.01 4.38
C VAL A 49 10.37 -12.38 5.01
N ILE A 50 9.29 -13.15 5.08
CA ILE A 50 9.27 -14.50 5.65
C ILE A 50 9.19 -15.59 4.58
N GLU A 51 8.59 -15.29 3.42
CA GLU A 51 8.53 -16.22 2.30
C GLU A 51 8.43 -15.45 0.97
N MET A 52 8.94 -16.06 -0.10
CA MET A 52 8.73 -15.58 -1.46
C MET A 52 8.50 -16.77 -2.38
N VAL A 53 7.39 -16.75 -3.10
CA VAL A 53 7.07 -17.80 -4.08
C VAL A 53 7.09 -17.18 -5.47
N THR A 54 8.07 -17.59 -6.26
CA THR A 54 8.14 -17.21 -7.67
C THR A 54 7.59 -18.34 -8.52
N LEU A 55 6.58 -18.02 -9.32
CA LEU A 55 6.05 -18.90 -10.35
C LEU A 55 6.26 -18.29 -11.72
N THR A 56 6.40 -19.16 -12.72
CA THR A 56 6.47 -18.76 -14.11
C THR A 56 5.13 -18.97 -14.81
N ARG A 57 4.88 -18.19 -15.86
CA ARG A 57 3.66 -18.33 -16.67
C ARG A 57 3.55 -19.70 -17.35
N LYS A 58 4.68 -20.38 -17.59
CA LYS A 58 4.72 -21.75 -18.14
C LYS A 58 4.15 -22.78 -17.17
N GLU A 59 4.38 -22.59 -15.87
CA GLU A 59 3.94 -23.52 -14.83
C GLU A 59 2.43 -23.40 -14.54
N THR A 60 1.86 -22.21 -14.72
CA THR A 60 0.49 -21.93 -14.26
C THR A 60 -0.55 -21.76 -15.37
N GLY A 61 -0.11 -21.53 -16.61
CA GLY A 61 -0.96 -21.40 -17.80
C GLY A 61 -1.82 -20.13 -17.86
N SER A 62 -2.16 -19.49 -16.73
CA SER A 62 -2.91 -18.23 -16.68
C SER A 62 -2.43 -17.28 -15.58
N SER A 63 -2.50 -15.97 -15.87
CA SER A 63 -2.12 -14.91 -14.92
C SER A 63 -3.08 -14.75 -13.75
N TRP A 64 -4.28 -15.34 -13.81
CA TRP A 64 -5.27 -15.25 -12.74
C TRP A 64 -5.06 -16.36 -11.69
N ARG A 65 -4.61 -17.55 -12.12
CA ARG A 65 -4.35 -18.70 -11.22
C ARG A 65 -3.00 -18.61 -10.53
N ILE A 66 -2.05 -17.87 -11.10
CA ILE A 66 -0.67 -17.83 -10.62
C ILE A 66 -0.57 -17.26 -9.21
N GLU A 67 -1.39 -16.27 -8.86
CA GLU A 67 -1.37 -15.65 -7.55
C GLU A 67 -1.97 -16.58 -6.48
N THR A 68 -3.11 -17.22 -6.79
CA THR A 68 -3.73 -18.22 -5.92
C THR A 68 -2.81 -19.41 -5.67
N GLN A 69 -2.15 -19.93 -6.72
CA GLN A 69 -1.19 -21.04 -6.59
C GLN A 69 0.05 -20.64 -5.80
N ALA A 70 0.57 -19.43 -6.03
CA ALA A 70 1.71 -18.94 -5.26
C ALA A 70 1.35 -18.79 -3.78
N LEU A 71 0.12 -18.35 -3.47
CA LEU A 71 -0.37 -18.20 -2.10
C LEU A 71 -0.57 -19.55 -1.42
N GLN A 72 -1.15 -20.52 -2.14
CA GLN A 72 -1.24 -21.92 -1.69
C GLN A 72 0.12 -22.49 -1.30
N GLN A 73 1.11 -22.35 -2.19
CA GLN A 73 2.45 -22.86 -1.94
C GLN A 73 3.12 -22.15 -0.76
N ALA A 74 2.97 -20.83 -0.65
CA ALA A 74 3.51 -20.06 0.45
C ALA A 74 2.90 -20.49 1.80
N LEU A 75 1.58 -20.65 1.86
CA LEU A 75 0.87 -21.05 3.06
C LEU A 75 1.24 -22.47 3.49
N SER A 76 1.29 -23.43 2.55
CA SER A 76 1.75 -24.81 2.85
C SER A 76 3.16 -24.79 3.42
N THR A 77 4.08 -24.07 2.79
CA THR A 77 5.47 -24.00 3.24
C THR A 77 5.59 -23.36 4.63
N LEU A 78 4.82 -22.32 4.92
CA LEU A 78 4.82 -21.66 6.24
C LEU A 78 4.21 -22.55 7.33
N GLN A 79 3.14 -23.30 7.01
CA GLN A 79 2.51 -24.25 7.92
C GLN A 79 3.39 -25.48 8.18
N GLU A 80 4.06 -26.01 7.16
CA GLU A 80 5.06 -27.08 7.29
C GLU A 80 6.22 -26.64 8.19
N LYS A 81 6.58 -25.35 8.14
CA LYS A 81 7.52 -24.73 9.08
C LYS A 81 6.91 -24.50 10.47
N GLY A 82 5.69 -24.93 10.76
CA GLY A 82 5.07 -24.81 12.08
C GLY A 82 4.67 -23.38 12.47
N LEU A 83 4.51 -22.47 11.50
CA LEU A 83 4.05 -21.11 11.78
C LEU A 83 2.53 -21.06 11.92
N ASN A 84 2.05 -20.47 13.01
CA ASN A 84 0.62 -20.28 13.25
C ASN A 84 0.12 -19.01 12.57
N ILE A 85 -0.50 -19.15 11.41
CA ILE A 85 -0.96 -18.03 10.58
C ILE A 85 -2.38 -17.65 11.01
N MET A 86 -2.54 -16.45 11.58
CA MET A 86 -3.84 -15.94 12.01
C MET A 86 -4.56 -15.16 10.92
N GLU A 87 -3.85 -14.23 10.29
CA GLU A 87 -4.46 -13.27 9.37
C GLU A 87 -3.57 -13.02 8.16
N VAL A 88 -4.21 -12.94 7.00
CA VAL A 88 -3.60 -12.63 5.71
C VAL A 88 -4.17 -11.34 5.17
N ILE A 89 -3.28 -10.40 4.83
CA ILE A 89 -3.66 -9.09 4.32
C ILE A 89 -3.24 -8.99 2.86
N HIS A 90 -4.16 -8.63 1.99
CA HIS A 90 -3.95 -8.71 0.54
C HIS A 90 -4.74 -7.63 -0.21
N ASP A 91 -4.42 -7.37 -1.48
CA ASP A 91 -5.06 -6.30 -2.24
C ASP A 91 -6.35 -6.71 -2.99
N ASP A 92 -6.56 -7.98 -3.37
CA ASP A 92 -7.89 -8.58 -3.67
C ASP A 92 -7.89 -10.06 -4.04
N ASN A 93 -6.81 -10.56 -4.64
CA ASN A 93 -6.87 -11.84 -5.36
C ASN A 93 -6.76 -13.08 -4.46
N ALA A 94 -6.49 -12.88 -3.17
CA ALA A 94 -6.42 -13.95 -2.18
C ALA A 94 -7.76 -14.25 -1.48
N GLN A 95 -8.83 -13.47 -1.73
CA GLN A 95 -10.08 -13.58 -0.95
C GLN A 95 -10.67 -14.98 -0.94
N ASP A 96 -10.76 -15.59 -2.12
CA ASP A 96 -11.42 -16.88 -2.29
C ASP A 96 -10.62 -17.99 -1.59
N TYR A 97 -9.28 -17.99 -1.73
CA TYR A 97 -8.44 -18.98 -1.06
C TYR A 97 -8.41 -18.82 0.47
N CYS A 98 -8.31 -17.58 0.97
CA CYS A 98 -8.37 -17.33 2.42
C CYS A 98 -9.73 -17.76 3.01
N ARG A 99 -10.83 -17.59 2.26
CA ARG A 99 -12.17 -18.02 2.66
C ARG A 99 -12.26 -19.54 2.74
N GLU A 100 -11.73 -20.26 1.76
CA GLU A 100 -11.72 -21.73 1.71
C GLU A 100 -10.92 -22.36 2.88
N ASN A 101 -9.94 -21.63 3.43
CA ASN A 101 -9.04 -22.12 4.48
C ASN A 101 -9.33 -21.54 5.87
N ASN A 102 -10.49 -20.88 6.07
CA ASN A 102 -10.88 -20.25 7.34
C ASN A 102 -9.83 -19.27 7.92
N LEU A 103 -9.05 -18.62 7.05
CA LEU A 103 -8.07 -17.62 7.46
C LEU A 103 -8.77 -16.26 7.62
N GLN A 104 -8.43 -15.53 8.69
CA GLN A 104 -8.85 -14.14 8.80
C GLN A 104 -8.22 -13.36 7.64
N GLN A 105 -9.02 -12.57 6.94
CA GLN A 105 -8.55 -11.82 5.78
C GLN A 105 -8.91 -10.34 5.91
N THR A 106 -7.95 -9.50 5.58
CA THR A 106 -8.14 -8.05 5.50
C THR A 106 -7.70 -7.60 4.11
N GLY A 107 -8.64 -7.06 3.32
CA GLY A 107 -8.28 -6.44 2.04
C GLY A 107 -7.37 -5.20 2.26
N SER A 108 -6.74 -4.68 1.21
CA SER A 108 -5.96 -3.44 1.26
C SER A 108 -6.17 -2.53 0.04
N LYS A 109 -7.30 -2.73 -0.66
CA LYS A 109 -7.66 -2.02 -1.90
C LYS A 109 -7.57 -0.51 -1.76
N LEU A 110 -7.20 0.17 -2.85
CA LEU A 110 -7.44 1.61 -3.02
C LEU A 110 -7.96 2.00 -4.41
N CYS A 111 -8.89 1.19 -4.94
CA CYS A 111 -9.57 1.39 -6.23
C CYS A 111 -10.57 2.58 -6.23
N LEU A 112 -10.79 3.26 -5.09
CA LEU A 112 -11.86 4.25 -4.94
C LEU A 112 -11.83 5.38 -5.98
N VAL A 113 -10.65 5.81 -6.45
CA VAL A 113 -10.51 6.90 -7.42
C VAL A 113 -11.14 6.57 -8.78
N GLN A 114 -10.94 5.35 -9.28
CA GLN A 114 -11.55 4.92 -10.54
C GLN A 114 -13.08 4.97 -10.43
N ARG A 115 -13.62 4.61 -9.26
CA ARG A 115 -15.07 4.65 -9.01
C ARG A 115 -15.60 6.07 -8.86
N VAL A 116 -14.83 7.00 -8.28
CA VAL A 116 -15.18 8.43 -8.18
C VAL A 116 -15.39 9.02 -9.57
N SER A 117 -14.43 8.82 -10.48
CA SER A 117 -14.49 9.39 -11.83
C SER A 117 -15.69 8.85 -12.62
N VAL A 118 -15.96 7.55 -12.55
CA VAL A 118 -17.12 6.93 -13.21
C VAL A 118 -18.44 7.46 -12.65
N HIS A 119 -18.59 7.52 -11.32
CA HIS A 119 -19.86 7.90 -10.69
C HIS A 119 -20.16 9.39 -10.76
N LEU A 120 -19.13 10.21 -10.73
CA LEU A 120 -19.24 11.66 -10.86
C LEU A 120 -19.09 12.12 -12.33
N LYS A 121 -18.99 11.17 -13.27
CA LYS A 121 -18.78 11.37 -14.71
C LYS A 121 -17.65 12.37 -15.02
N LEU A 122 -16.56 12.26 -14.28
CA LEU A 122 -15.36 13.07 -14.52
C LEU A 122 -14.51 12.39 -15.59
N PRO A 123 -13.87 13.15 -16.50
CA PRO A 123 -12.84 12.61 -17.37
C PRO A 123 -11.73 12.03 -16.49
N GLU A 124 -11.33 10.79 -16.76
CA GLU A 124 -10.21 10.18 -16.05
C GLU A 124 -8.95 11.05 -16.23
N ALA A 125 -8.12 11.12 -15.18
CA ALA A 125 -6.81 11.77 -15.26
C ALA A 125 -5.92 10.98 -16.24
N GLY A 126 -6.03 11.30 -17.53
CA GLY A 126 -5.41 10.56 -18.63
C GLY A 126 -6.27 10.44 -19.89
N ALA A 127 -7.55 10.82 -19.87
CA ALA A 127 -8.40 10.75 -21.04
C ALA A 127 -8.04 11.84 -22.06
N SER A 128 -7.33 11.43 -23.12
CA SER A 128 -6.54 12.27 -24.02
C SER A 128 -7.28 12.76 -25.26
N THR A 129 -8.61 12.71 -25.32
CA THR A 129 -9.36 13.17 -26.50
C THR A 129 -10.05 14.50 -26.26
N GLU A 130 -9.78 15.44 -27.16
CA GLU A 130 -10.33 16.80 -27.19
C GLU A 130 -11.87 16.82 -27.19
N LEU A 131 -12.50 15.80 -27.77
CA LEU A 131 -13.95 15.57 -27.74
C LEU A 131 -14.53 15.30 -26.34
N GLN A 132 -13.78 14.69 -25.41
CA GLN A 132 -14.29 14.42 -24.07
C GLN A 132 -14.29 15.67 -23.17
N ARG A 133 -13.42 16.65 -23.47
CA ARG A 133 -13.39 17.96 -22.78
C ARG A 133 -14.60 18.84 -23.08
N GLN A 134 -15.29 18.58 -24.20
CA GLN A 134 -16.42 19.38 -24.67
C GLN A 134 -17.79 18.90 -24.15
N ARG A 135 -17.88 17.74 -23.48
CA ARG A 135 -19.14 17.31 -22.84
C ARG A 135 -19.35 18.10 -21.55
N PRO A 136 -20.53 18.72 -21.33
CA PRO A 136 -20.83 19.39 -20.08
C PRO A 136 -20.76 18.37 -18.94
N LEU A 137 -19.86 18.63 -17.99
CA LEU A 137 -19.76 17.81 -16.79
C LEU A 137 -20.99 18.03 -15.93
N ARG A 138 -21.54 16.93 -15.39
CA ARG A 138 -22.67 17.00 -14.47
C ARG A 138 -22.36 17.88 -13.24
N TYR A 139 -21.10 17.87 -12.80
CA TYR A 139 -20.62 18.65 -11.66
C TYR A 139 -19.29 19.34 -12.03
N PRO A 140 -19.31 20.56 -12.60
CA PRO A 140 -18.11 21.23 -13.09
C PRO A 140 -17.12 21.59 -11.98
N GLU A 141 -17.58 21.81 -10.74
CA GLU A 141 -16.72 22.13 -9.59
C GLU A 141 -15.78 20.97 -9.22
N LEU A 142 -16.17 19.74 -9.55
CA LEU A 142 -15.35 18.56 -9.28
C LEU A 142 -14.11 18.48 -10.18
N ALA A 143 -14.23 18.89 -11.45
CA ALA A 143 -13.13 18.87 -12.41
C ALA A 143 -12.17 20.05 -12.22
N THR A 144 -12.70 21.25 -11.95
CA THR A 144 -11.87 22.45 -11.70
C THR A 144 -10.95 22.32 -10.47
N HIS A 145 -11.26 21.38 -9.58
CA HIS A 145 -10.53 21.20 -8.34
C HIS A 145 -9.75 19.89 -8.25
N ASP A 146 -9.73 19.07 -9.30
CA ASP A 146 -9.11 17.73 -9.27
C ASP A 146 -9.56 16.93 -8.03
N LEU A 147 -10.89 16.94 -7.79
CA LEU A 147 -11.43 16.48 -6.52
C LEU A 147 -11.23 14.97 -6.34
N ALA A 148 -11.16 14.20 -7.44
CA ALA A 148 -10.88 12.76 -7.40
C ALA A 148 -9.49 12.47 -6.82
N PHE A 149 -8.45 13.19 -7.27
CA PHE A 149 -7.10 13.07 -6.70
C PHE A 149 -7.02 13.57 -5.26
N LYS A 150 -7.74 14.65 -4.94
CA LYS A 150 -7.84 15.16 -3.56
C LYS A 150 -8.55 14.19 -2.63
N LEU A 151 -9.60 13.50 -3.11
CA LEU A 151 -10.29 12.48 -2.34
C LEU A 151 -9.38 11.27 -2.07
N LYS A 152 -8.62 10.83 -3.08
CA LYS A 152 -7.56 9.82 -2.89
C LYS A 152 -6.63 10.22 -1.76
N SER A 153 -6.08 11.44 -1.86
CA SER A 153 -5.12 11.98 -0.91
C SER A 153 -5.72 12.14 0.48
N TRP A 154 -7.01 12.51 0.56
CA TRP A 154 -7.77 12.62 1.81
C TRP A 154 -7.89 11.25 2.48
N ILE A 155 -8.36 10.24 1.75
CA ILE A 155 -8.51 8.87 2.26
C ILE A 155 -7.17 8.35 2.82
N TYR A 156 -6.07 8.52 2.08
CA TYR A 156 -4.74 8.14 2.59
C TYR A 156 -4.34 8.89 3.84
N THR A 157 -4.66 10.20 3.90
CA THR A 157 -4.30 11.02 5.06
C THR A 157 -5.12 10.59 6.29
N CYS A 158 -6.41 10.32 6.13
CA CYS A 158 -7.27 9.79 7.18
C CYS A 158 -6.77 8.42 7.66
N ALA A 159 -6.48 7.50 6.74
CA ALA A 159 -5.97 6.17 7.07
C ALA A 159 -4.60 6.24 7.78
N LYS A 160 -3.69 7.09 7.29
CA LYS A 160 -2.40 7.34 7.95
C LYS A 160 -2.57 7.90 9.36
N ASN A 161 -3.46 8.88 9.53
CA ASN A 161 -3.70 9.49 10.83
C ASN A 161 -4.35 8.51 11.81
N ALA A 162 -5.33 7.72 11.35
CA ALA A 162 -5.92 6.63 12.13
C ALA A 162 -4.83 5.65 12.60
N ALA A 163 -3.96 5.22 11.69
CA ALA A 163 -2.85 4.34 12.03
C ALA A 163 -1.83 4.96 13.00
N LEU A 164 -1.54 6.26 12.91
CA LEU A 164 -0.67 6.98 13.85
C LEU A 164 -1.29 7.12 15.25
N ARG A 165 -2.63 7.18 15.34
CA ARG A 165 -3.36 7.21 16.61
C ARG A 165 -3.55 5.81 17.21
N GLY A 166 -3.29 4.76 16.44
CA GLY A 166 -3.61 3.39 16.83
C GLY A 166 -5.10 3.07 16.72
N ASP A 167 -5.87 3.86 15.96
CA ASP A 167 -7.30 3.63 15.76
C ASP A 167 -7.50 2.38 14.89
N THR A 168 -8.08 1.34 15.47
CA THR A 168 -8.40 0.08 14.76
C THR A 168 -9.89 -0.02 14.40
N THR A 169 -10.68 1.02 14.67
CA THR A 169 -12.13 1.07 14.46
C THR A 169 -12.49 1.60 13.07
N PRO A 170 -13.15 0.82 12.21
CA PRO A 170 -13.58 1.26 10.87
C PRO A 170 -14.54 2.46 10.89
N GLU A 171 -15.28 2.63 11.98
CA GLU A 171 -16.29 3.66 12.18
C GLU A 171 -15.65 5.05 12.20
N LEU A 172 -14.59 5.22 12.99
CA LEU A 172 -13.83 6.47 13.06
C LEU A 172 -13.18 6.83 11.73
N LEU A 173 -12.60 5.84 11.03
CA LEU A 173 -12.00 6.05 9.71
C LEU A 173 -13.06 6.46 8.68
N THR A 174 -14.23 5.81 8.71
CA THR A 174 -15.36 6.14 7.85
C THR A 174 -15.83 7.57 8.09
N MET A 175 -16.05 7.95 9.35
CA MET A 175 -16.45 9.30 9.72
C MET A 175 -15.42 10.36 9.29
N ASP A 176 -14.13 10.06 9.46
CA ASP A 176 -13.03 10.94 9.04
C ASP A 176 -13.00 11.19 7.52
N ILE A 177 -13.24 10.13 6.73
CA ILE A 177 -13.32 10.21 5.27
C ILE A 177 -14.60 10.94 4.84
N HIS A 178 -15.74 10.68 5.49
CA HIS A 178 -17.03 11.33 5.19
C HIS A 178 -16.97 12.85 5.40
N ASN A 179 -16.22 13.30 6.40
CA ASN A 179 -15.98 14.71 6.68
C ASN A 179 -15.32 15.47 5.51
N ALA A 180 -14.73 14.79 4.52
CA ALA A 180 -14.24 15.45 3.29
C ALA A 180 -15.34 16.30 2.61
N ALA A 181 -16.58 15.80 2.60
CA ALA A 181 -17.67 16.46 1.90
C ALA A 181 -17.98 17.84 2.51
N ASP A 182 -18.15 17.88 3.83
CA ASP A 182 -18.44 19.10 4.60
C ASP A 182 -17.21 20.03 4.65
N HIS A 183 -16.02 19.46 4.85
CA HIS A 183 -14.75 20.19 4.84
C HIS A 183 -14.55 20.98 3.54
N TRP A 184 -14.82 20.39 2.37
CA TRP A 184 -14.67 21.08 1.09
C TRP A 184 -15.80 22.06 0.77
N ALA A 185 -16.95 21.94 1.44
CA ALA A 185 -18.01 22.95 1.42
C ALA A 185 -17.70 24.16 2.34
N GLY A 186 -16.65 24.06 3.16
CA GLY A 186 -16.25 25.08 4.13
C GLY A 186 -16.83 24.89 5.53
N ASP A 187 -17.50 23.76 5.80
CA ASP A 187 -17.94 23.40 7.14
C ASP A 187 -16.85 22.59 7.86
N HIS A 188 -16.32 23.17 8.94
CA HIS A 188 -15.27 22.60 9.77
C HIS A 188 -15.75 22.13 11.14
N SER A 189 -17.07 22.04 11.37
CA SER A 189 -17.65 21.57 12.63
C SER A 189 -17.14 20.18 13.01
N THR A 190 -17.28 19.20 12.10
CA THR A 190 -16.79 17.83 12.29
C THR A 190 -15.26 17.75 12.34
N CYS A 191 -14.53 18.65 11.66
CA CYS A 191 -13.07 18.71 11.74
C CYS A 191 -12.56 18.97 13.16
N ARG A 192 -13.30 19.75 13.97
CA ARG A 192 -12.96 20.07 15.37
C ARG A 192 -13.26 18.90 16.33
N ASN A 193 -14.28 18.11 16.02
CA ASN A 193 -14.75 17.02 16.86
C ASN A 193 -14.04 15.69 16.60
N LEU A 194 -13.33 15.57 15.47
CA LEU A 194 -12.56 14.38 15.13
C LEU A 194 -11.21 14.34 15.87
N PRO A 195 -10.77 13.17 16.35
CA PRO A 195 -9.53 13.05 17.11
C PRO A 195 -8.29 13.37 16.26
N GLY A 196 -7.30 14.01 16.89
CA GLY A 196 -6.00 14.34 16.30
C GLY A 196 -5.90 15.76 15.73
N VAL A 197 -4.67 16.18 15.51
CA VAL A 197 -4.34 17.54 15.08
C VAL A 197 -4.55 17.68 13.57
N ARG A 198 -5.65 18.32 13.17
CA ARG A 198 -5.91 18.60 11.75
C ARG A 198 -5.27 19.90 11.31
N LYS A 199 -4.63 19.85 10.14
CA LYS A 199 -3.98 21.02 9.52
C LYS A 199 -4.92 22.23 9.42
N CYS A 200 -6.17 22.02 9.03
CA CYS A 200 -7.17 23.09 8.92
C CYS A 200 -7.53 23.75 10.25
N ILE A 201 -7.38 23.04 11.37
CA ILE A 201 -7.60 23.59 12.72
C ILE A 201 -6.35 24.32 13.20
N VAL A 202 -5.16 23.73 13.04
CA VAL A 202 -3.88 24.34 13.45
C VAL A 202 -3.59 25.64 12.73
N GLU A 203 -3.74 25.64 11.42
CA GLU A 203 -3.47 26.82 10.59
C GLU A 203 -4.65 27.81 10.62
N ASN A 204 -5.62 27.60 11.53
CA ASN A 204 -6.82 28.39 11.71
C ASN A 204 -7.44 28.77 10.35
N TRP A 205 -7.75 27.77 9.52
CA TRP A 205 -8.40 27.98 8.24
C TRP A 205 -9.84 28.47 8.51
N SER A 206 -9.97 29.75 8.86
CA SER A 206 -11.24 30.45 9.02
C SER A 206 -11.83 30.67 7.64
N GLY A 207 -12.98 30.03 7.33
CA GLY A 207 -14.03 30.39 6.35
C GLY A 207 -13.71 30.80 4.90
N GLU A 208 -12.53 31.32 4.61
CA GLU A 208 -12.08 31.92 3.35
C GLU A 208 -11.13 31.04 2.55
N HIS A 209 -10.78 29.84 3.05
CA HIS A 209 -10.08 28.89 2.20
C HIS A 209 -11.04 28.47 1.08
N LYS A 210 -10.77 28.89 -0.17
CA LYS A 210 -11.65 28.76 -1.36
C LYS A 210 -12.43 27.44 -1.35
N ARG A 211 -13.66 27.50 -0.82
CA ARG A 211 -14.66 26.42 -0.83
C ARG A 211 -14.70 25.82 -2.23
N LYS A 212 -14.74 24.49 -2.30
CA LYS A 212 -14.71 23.79 -3.60
C LYS A 212 -16.07 23.77 -4.26
N TYR A 213 -17.12 23.80 -3.46
CA TYR A 213 -18.51 23.86 -3.91
C TYR A 213 -19.37 24.49 -2.81
N ALA A 214 -20.59 24.89 -3.15
CA ALA A 214 -21.52 25.50 -2.21
C ALA A 214 -22.03 24.47 -1.17
N PRO A 215 -22.13 24.84 0.13
CA PRO A 215 -22.82 24.01 1.12
C PRO A 215 -24.28 23.80 0.69
N GLY A 216 -24.84 22.62 0.93
CA GLY A 216 -26.15 22.21 0.42
C GLY A 216 -26.33 22.08 -1.11
N GLY A 217 -25.34 22.46 -1.93
CA GLY A 217 -25.42 22.41 -3.39
C GLY A 217 -25.47 21.00 -3.98
N GLU A 218 -25.76 20.88 -5.28
CA GLU A 218 -25.88 19.59 -5.98
C GLU A 218 -24.58 18.78 -5.89
N THR A 219 -23.43 19.42 -6.13
CA THR A 219 -22.11 18.79 -6.03
C THR A 219 -21.80 18.30 -4.61
N HIS A 220 -22.18 19.08 -3.59
CA HIS A 220 -22.01 18.68 -2.19
C HIS A 220 -22.83 17.41 -1.87
N LYS A 221 -24.10 17.39 -2.27
CA LYS A 221 -24.99 16.22 -2.10
C LYS A 221 -24.45 15.00 -2.84
N ALA A 222 -23.97 15.17 -4.08
CA ALA A 222 -23.40 14.08 -4.87
C ALA A 222 -22.16 13.45 -4.22
N VAL A 223 -21.25 14.27 -3.67
CA VAL A 223 -20.08 13.76 -2.93
C VAL A 223 -20.51 13.02 -1.67
N LYS A 224 -21.47 13.54 -0.89
CA LYS A 224 -22.01 12.84 0.30
C LYS A 224 -22.61 11.48 -0.05
N GLU A 225 -23.46 11.41 -1.08
CA GLU A 225 -24.07 10.16 -1.51
C GLU A 225 -23.03 9.16 -2.05
N PHE A 226 -22.00 9.64 -2.75
CA PHE A 226 -20.87 8.82 -3.15
C PHE A 226 -20.15 8.21 -1.94
N LEU A 227 -19.82 9.05 -0.94
CA LEU A 227 -19.12 8.58 0.26
C LEU A 227 -19.98 7.57 1.04
N LYS A 228 -21.27 7.82 1.22
CA LYS A 228 -22.19 6.84 1.84
C LYS A 228 -22.22 5.50 1.12
N LYS A 229 -22.27 5.50 -0.22
CA LYS A 229 -22.36 4.26 -1.02
C LYS A 229 -21.04 3.48 -1.06
N TYR A 230 -19.91 4.18 -1.11
CA TYR A 230 -18.60 3.57 -1.38
C TYR A 230 -17.67 3.48 -0.19
N ILE A 231 -17.83 4.35 0.80
CA ILE A 231 -17.05 4.41 2.04
C ILE A 231 -17.95 3.94 3.17
N THR A 232 -18.10 2.62 3.28
CA THR A 232 -18.84 1.97 4.36
C THR A 232 -17.85 1.39 5.37
N GLU A 233 -18.26 1.20 6.62
CA GLU A 233 -17.43 0.58 7.67
C GLU A 233 -16.86 -0.77 7.24
N ILE A 234 -17.70 -1.62 6.63
CA ILE A 234 -17.30 -2.91 6.06
C ILE A 234 -16.15 -2.73 5.05
N LYS A 235 -16.26 -1.75 4.17
CA LYS A 235 -15.22 -1.44 3.18
C LYS A 235 -14.05 -0.68 3.78
N MET A 236 -14.17 -0.04 4.94
CA MET A 236 -13.07 0.70 5.59
C MET A 236 -12.23 -0.18 6.50
N LYS A 237 -12.73 -1.37 6.90
CA LYS A 237 -11.93 -2.41 7.57
C LYS A 237 -10.60 -2.66 6.86
N CYS A 238 -10.61 -2.71 5.53
CA CYS A 238 -9.41 -2.89 4.72
C CYS A 238 -8.48 -1.67 4.62
N TYR A 239 -8.88 -0.49 5.08
CA TYR A 239 -8.10 0.75 4.97
C TYR A 239 -7.44 1.17 6.28
N ILE A 240 -7.88 0.61 7.41
CA ILE A 240 -7.25 0.82 8.73
C ILE A 240 -5.78 0.40 8.70
N ARG A 241 -5.49 -0.64 7.91
CA ARG A 241 -4.16 -1.21 7.73
C ARG A 241 -3.41 -0.67 6.50
N ALA A 242 -3.92 0.37 5.84
CA ALA A 242 -3.31 0.92 4.61
C ALA A 242 -1.86 1.44 4.77
N LYS A 243 -1.38 1.67 6.01
CA LYS A 243 0.06 1.94 6.26
C LYS A 243 0.94 0.79 5.76
N GLU A 244 0.42 -0.43 5.76
CA GLU A 244 1.15 -1.66 5.39
C GLU A 244 1.41 -1.68 3.89
N ASN A 245 0.65 -0.90 3.09
CA ASN A 245 0.92 -0.80 1.67
C ASN A 245 2.25 -0.12 1.35
N PHE A 246 2.71 0.77 2.22
CA PHE A 246 4.00 1.43 2.06
C PHE A 246 5.16 0.44 2.15
N ILE A 247 5.03 -0.62 2.95
CA ILE A 247 6.10 -1.58 3.23
C ILE A 247 6.42 -2.38 1.97
N TYR A 248 5.43 -2.97 1.31
CA TYR A 248 5.68 -3.77 0.10
C TYR A 248 6.11 -2.90 -1.08
N GLU A 249 5.57 -1.67 -1.25
CA GLU A 249 6.03 -0.75 -2.30
C GLU A 249 7.50 -0.34 -2.11
N THR A 250 7.92 -0.20 -0.85
CA THR A 250 9.33 0.06 -0.51
C THR A 250 10.18 -1.18 -0.78
N PHE A 251 9.69 -2.38 -0.46
CA PHE A 251 10.41 -3.63 -0.75
C PHE A 251 10.50 -3.89 -2.26
N HIS A 252 9.46 -3.58 -3.04
CA HIS A 252 9.49 -3.60 -4.51
C HIS A 252 10.61 -2.73 -5.08
N SER A 253 10.87 -1.59 -4.45
CA SER A 253 11.98 -0.72 -4.82
C SER A 253 13.34 -1.34 -4.49
N VAL A 254 13.44 -2.16 -3.44
CA VAL A 254 14.64 -2.96 -3.15
C VAL A 254 14.82 -4.08 -4.16
N ILE A 255 13.76 -4.82 -4.50
CA ILE A 255 13.79 -5.83 -5.58
C ILE A 255 14.33 -5.21 -6.86
N ASN A 256 13.88 -4.02 -7.25
CA ASN A 256 14.34 -3.35 -8.47
C ASN A 256 15.85 -3.07 -8.52
N LYS A 257 16.54 -3.02 -7.37
CA LYS A 257 18.01 -2.89 -7.32
C LYS A 257 18.73 -4.19 -7.70
N PHE A 258 18.11 -5.35 -7.44
CA PHE A 258 18.69 -6.67 -7.68
C PHE A 258 18.14 -7.35 -8.94
N ALA A 259 16.84 -7.19 -9.19
CA ALA A 259 16.08 -7.72 -10.31
C ALA A 259 15.17 -6.61 -10.89
N THR A 260 15.74 -5.76 -11.74
CA THR A 260 14.97 -4.71 -12.43
C THR A 260 13.98 -5.31 -13.41
N LYS A 261 12.77 -4.73 -13.50
CA LYS A 261 11.72 -5.18 -14.45
C LYS A 261 12.10 -5.07 -15.92
N ARG A 262 13.20 -4.38 -16.23
CA ARG A 262 13.69 -4.12 -17.59
C ARG A 262 14.55 -5.24 -18.15
N ILE A 263 15.11 -6.09 -17.30
CA ILE A 263 16.02 -7.16 -17.70
C ILE A 263 15.35 -8.49 -17.34
N HIS A 264 15.34 -9.41 -18.29
CA HIS A 264 14.90 -10.77 -18.01
C HIS A 264 16.07 -11.55 -17.39
N PHE A 265 15.91 -11.92 -16.12
CA PHE A 265 16.82 -12.82 -15.43
C PHE A 265 16.18 -14.20 -15.48
N ASP A 266 16.85 -15.17 -16.09
CA ASP A 266 16.35 -16.55 -16.17
C ASP A 266 16.80 -17.31 -14.90
N SER A 267 17.85 -18.11 -14.99
CA SER A 267 18.39 -18.92 -13.88
C SER A 267 18.79 -18.15 -12.62
N SER A 268 19.12 -16.86 -12.73
CA SER A 268 19.57 -16.04 -11.59
C SER A 268 18.44 -15.27 -10.87
N HIS A 269 17.19 -15.35 -11.34
CA HIS A 269 16.09 -14.55 -10.79
C HIS A 269 15.83 -14.82 -9.32
N ILE A 270 15.66 -16.09 -8.95
CA ILE A 270 15.39 -16.51 -7.57
C ILE A 270 16.54 -16.08 -6.64
N ALA A 271 17.80 -16.26 -7.05
CA ALA A 271 18.96 -15.83 -6.27
C ALA A 271 19.00 -14.32 -6.04
N ARG A 272 18.59 -13.52 -7.03
CA ARG A 272 18.49 -12.05 -6.91
C ARG A 272 17.38 -11.62 -5.95
N LEU A 273 16.23 -12.30 -6.00
CA LEU A 273 15.15 -12.07 -5.05
C LEU A 273 15.58 -12.42 -3.62
N ALA A 274 16.25 -13.55 -3.42
CA ALA A 274 16.83 -13.93 -2.12
C ALA A 274 17.82 -12.87 -1.60
N CYS A 275 18.67 -12.32 -2.48
CA CYS A 275 19.55 -11.20 -2.13
C CYS A 275 18.77 -9.94 -1.71
N ALA A 276 17.67 -9.61 -2.41
CA ALA A 276 16.81 -8.50 -2.05
C ALA A 276 16.17 -8.71 -0.66
N ALA A 277 15.66 -9.91 -0.38
CA ALA A 277 15.08 -10.25 0.92
C ALA A 277 16.12 -10.20 2.05
N MET A 278 17.33 -10.72 1.83
CA MET A 278 18.42 -10.61 2.82
C MET A 278 18.82 -9.15 3.07
N ASP A 279 18.96 -8.34 2.02
CA ASP A 279 19.25 -6.91 2.15
C ASP A 279 18.14 -6.18 2.91
N TRP A 280 16.88 -6.51 2.63
CA TRP A 280 15.72 -5.95 3.31
C TRP A 280 15.67 -6.34 4.78
N ASN A 281 15.65 -7.64 5.09
CA ASN A 281 15.53 -8.16 6.45
C ASN A 281 16.65 -7.66 7.36
N LYS A 282 17.84 -7.42 6.80
CA LYS A 282 18.97 -6.88 7.56
C LYS A 282 18.89 -5.37 7.79
N ASN A 283 18.16 -4.63 6.94
CA ASN A 283 18.22 -3.16 6.90
C ASN A 283 16.87 -2.44 7.07
N ILE A 284 15.75 -3.15 7.23
CA ILE A 284 14.42 -2.53 7.37
C ILE A 284 14.25 -1.81 8.71
N MET A 285 14.62 -2.47 9.81
CA MET A 285 14.57 -1.92 11.17
C MET A 285 15.83 -1.11 11.54
N ARG A 286 16.42 -0.37 10.59
CA ARG A 286 17.59 0.47 10.90
C ARG A 286 17.18 1.66 11.75
N ASP A 287 17.98 1.93 12.78
CA ASP A 287 17.78 3.06 13.67
C ASP A 287 17.80 4.39 12.90
N VAL A 288 16.95 5.32 13.31
CA VAL A 288 16.97 6.69 12.81
C VAL A 288 18.10 7.43 13.53
N GLN A 289 19.20 7.70 12.83
CA GLN A 289 20.35 8.42 13.38
C GLN A 289 20.10 9.93 13.49
N ALA A 290 19.39 10.51 12.53
CA ALA A 290 19.06 11.93 12.56
C ALA A 290 17.76 12.23 11.82
N ILE A 291 17.03 13.24 12.29
CA ILE A 291 15.87 13.79 11.61
C ILE A 291 16.22 15.22 11.23
N TYR A 292 16.44 15.45 9.93
CA TYR A 292 16.70 16.80 9.44
C TYR A 292 15.41 17.44 8.95
N GLN A 293 15.09 18.61 9.49
CA GLN A 293 14.08 19.50 8.95
C GLN A 293 14.80 20.59 8.16
N ARG A 294 14.62 20.59 6.83
CA ARG A 294 15.17 21.67 6.00
C ARG A 294 14.45 22.96 6.37
N SER A 295 15.20 23.97 6.83
CA SER A 295 14.66 25.30 7.10
C SER A 295 14.08 25.90 5.82
N SER A 296 12.95 26.58 5.95
CA SER A 296 12.11 27.05 4.84
C SER A 296 12.68 28.25 4.05
N ASN A 297 13.97 28.54 4.16
CA ASN A 297 14.54 29.80 3.68
C ASN A 297 15.07 29.77 2.24
N ASP A 298 14.94 28.66 1.51
CA ASP A 298 15.24 28.64 0.07
C ASP A 298 14.00 29.06 -0.74
N THR A 299 14.08 30.24 -1.35
CA THR A 299 13.10 30.88 -2.23
C THR A 299 12.78 30.12 -3.54
N ALA A 300 13.29 28.90 -3.71
CA ALA A 300 13.05 28.08 -4.89
C ALA A 300 11.89 27.09 -4.66
N ILE A 301 10.72 27.44 -5.20
CA ILE A 301 9.61 26.54 -5.57
C ILE A 301 9.17 25.58 -4.45
N ARG A 302 8.06 25.93 -3.78
CA ARG A 302 7.26 25.12 -2.82
C ARG A 302 7.39 23.59 -2.96
N ARG A 303 8.51 23.02 -2.54
CA ARG A 303 8.64 21.58 -2.23
C ARG A 303 8.48 21.52 -0.73
N ARG A 304 7.38 20.91 -0.28
CA ARG A 304 7.02 20.69 1.13
C ARG A 304 8.27 20.46 1.97
N ALA A 305 8.37 21.09 3.14
CA ALA A 305 9.37 20.75 4.15
C ALA A 305 9.37 19.23 4.34
N LYS A 306 10.35 18.55 3.74
CA LYS A 306 10.52 17.10 3.88
C LYS A 306 11.39 16.92 5.11
N THR A 307 10.82 16.36 6.15
CA THR A 307 11.59 15.73 7.22
C THR A 307 12.35 14.57 6.58
N ASN A 308 13.66 14.73 6.38
CA ASN A 308 14.50 13.65 5.90
C ASN A 308 14.99 12.87 7.12
N ARG A 309 14.65 11.58 7.19
CA ARG A 309 15.20 10.66 8.18
C ARG A 309 16.49 10.08 7.62
N TYR A 310 17.60 10.32 8.31
CA TYR A 310 18.85 9.62 8.09
C TYR A 310 18.83 8.35 8.92
N LEU A 311 18.81 7.22 8.25
CA LEU A 311 18.88 5.90 8.88
C LEU A 311 20.34 5.53 9.05
N ALA A 312 20.64 4.70 10.06
CA ALA A 312 21.94 4.09 10.27
C ALA A 312 22.49 3.47 8.98
N ASP A 313 23.81 3.39 8.87
CA ASP A 313 24.45 2.87 7.67
C ASP A 313 23.93 1.49 7.31
N ARG A 314 23.70 1.28 6.00
CA ARG A 314 23.29 -0.03 5.51
C ARG A 314 24.41 -1.02 5.77
N THR A 315 24.06 -2.14 6.38
CA THR A 315 24.99 -3.25 6.54
C THR A 315 24.87 -4.17 5.33
N SER A 316 26.02 -4.49 4.72
CA SER A 316 26.13 -5.50 3.67
C SER A 316 26.89 -6.74 4.16
N CYS A 317 26.96 -6.95 5.47
CA CYS A 317 27.70 -8.06 6.07
C CYS A 317 27.18 -9.42 5.59
N TRP A 318 25.89 -9.51 5.25
CA TRP A 318 25.27 -10.69 4.65
C TRP A 318 25.96 -11.11 3.34
N LYS A 319 26.47 -10.15 2.54
CA LYS A 319 27.20 -10.46 1.31
C LYS A 319 28.50 -11.20 1.59
N ARG A 320 29.23 -10.78 2.63
CA ARG A 320 30.48 -11.44 3.04
C ARG A 320 30.21 -12.81 3.64
N ALA A 321 29.19 -12.92 4.49
CA ALA A 321 28.77 -14.20 5.06
C ALA A 321 28.36 -15.20 3.96
N LEU A 322 27.60 -14.74 2.96
CA LEU A 322 27.24 -15.56 1.79
C LEU A 322 28.48 -15.94 0.98
N GLY A 323 29.37 -14.98 0.71
CA GLY A 323 30.63 -15.23 0.01
C GLY A 323 31.45 -16.32 0.69
N HIS A 324 31.66 -16.19 2.00
CA HIS A 324 32.38 -17.19 2.79
C HIS A 324 31.68 -18.55 2.80
N ARG A 325 30.35 -18.59 2.85
CA ARG A 325 29.59 -19.85 2.84
C ARG A 325 29.66 -20.57 1.49
N VAL A 326 29.72 -19.84 0.39
CA VAL A 326 29.71 -20.38 -0.98
C VAL A 326 31.11 -20.68 -1.49
N PHE A 327 32.09 -19.83 -1.17
CA PHE A 327 33.42 -19.86 -1.77
C PHE A 327 34.55 -20.25 -0.79
N GLY A 328 34.26 -20.35 0.52
CA GLY A 328 35.27 -20.53 1.56
C GLY A 328 35.98 -19.23 1.93
#